data_AF-A0A2T4UHW4-F1
#
_entry.id   AF-A0A2T4UHW4-F1
#
_cell.length_a   1.000
_cell.length_b   1.000
_cell.length_c   1.000
_cell.angle_alpha   90.00
_cell.angle_beta   90.00
_cell.angle_gamma   90.00
#
_symmetry.space_group_name_H-M   'P 1'
#
loop_
_entity.id
_entity.type
_entity.pdbx_description
1 polymer ?
#
loop_
_entity_poly.entity_id
_entity_poly.type
_entity_poly.pdbx_seq_one_letter_code
_entity_poly.pdbx_strand_id
1 'polypeptide(L)'
;MNRVRTIVVVALAALAACVSTAAAHKGDPNYQSLITGSTGLPTGVTTQILNREDSLELTNRSDRDIVVLGYEDEPYARIDADGTVAVNENSKSTYINEERDGNVPVPAGVDPKAEPRWKVLDKTGRFAWHDHRIHWMGGGTPPQVKDTAVKTKVFDWTVDLQVAGQPATIAGVLNWTPTDDGGAPTAAIAAFVVLLALSGVFVVTVRRRRAAEEQDGAAAPAKESW
;
A
#
# COMPACT_ATOMS: atom_id res chain seq x y z
N MET A 1 -36.29 24.47 3.80
CA MET A 1 -36.22 22.98 3.83
C MET A 1 -35.33 22.37 2.74
N ASN A 2 -35.33 22.88 1.50
CA ASN A 2 -34.54 22.26 0.41
C ASN A 2 -33.01 22.34 0.59
N ARG A 3 -32.46 23.46 1.10
CA ARG A 3 -31.00 23.65 1.20
C ARG A 3 -30.30 22.71 2.20
N VAL A 4 -30.97 22.36 3.31
CA VAL A 4 -30.41 21.44 4.33
C VAL A 4 -30.43 20.00 3.82
N ARG A 5 -31.48 19.60 3.09
CA ARG A 5 -31.54 18.30 2.42
C ARG A 5 -30.44 18.14 1.37
N THR A 6 -30.18 19.17 0.56
CA THR A 6 -29.11 19.14 -0.45
C THR A 6 -27.73 19.01 0.20
N ILE A 7 -27.45 19.73 1.29
CA ILE A 7 -26.15 19.64 1.99
C ILE A 7 -25.93 18.24 2.59
N VAL A 8 -26.96 17.63 3.19
CA VAL A 8 -26.86 16.28 3.77
C VAL A 8 -26.64 15.21 2.68
N VAL A 9 -27.33 15.32 1.54
CA VAL A 9 -27.15 14.38 0.42
C VAL A 9 -25.77 14.52 -0.23
N VAL A 10 -25.27 15.75 -0.41
CA VAL A 10 -23.92 15.98 -0.94
C VAL A 10 -22.84 15.49 0.03
N ALA A 11 -23.03 15.67 1.34
CA ALA A 11 -22.10 15.16 2.35
C ALA A 11 -22.08 13.62 2.41
N LEU A 12 -23.24 12.95 2.29
CA LEU A 12 -23.33 11.49 2.22
C LEU A 12 -22.72 10.93 0.92
N ALA A 13 -22.92 11.60 -0.22
CA ALA A 13 -22.31 11.22 -1.50
C ALA A 13 -20.78 11.41 -1.49
N ALA A 14 -20.27 12.49 -0.88
CA ALA A 14 -18.84 12.72 -0.71
C ALA A 14 -18.20 11.69 0.23
N LEU A 15 -18.90 11.27 1.30
CA LEU A 15 -18.41 10.25 2.22
C LEU A 15 -18.33 8.86 1.56
N ALA A 16 -19.30 8.51 0.72
CA ALA A 16 -19.31 7.24 -0.01
C ALA A 16 -18.16 7.15 -1.04
N ALA A 17 -17.71 8.29 -1.58
CA ALA A 17 -16.60 8.35 -2.53
C ALA A 17 -15.21 8.22 -1.87
N CYS A 18 -15.09 8.39 -0.55
CA CYS A 18 -13.79 8.33 0.15
C CYS A 18 -13.40 6.95 0.69
N VAL A 19 -14.28 5.95 0.63
CA VAL A 19 -14.02 4.62 1.26
C VAL A 19 -13.30 3.65 0.32
N SER A 20 -13.30 3.89 -1.00
CA SER A 20 -12.83 2.94 -2.00
C SER A 20 -11.33 3.05 -2.36
N THR A 21 -10.61 4.08 -1.93
CA THR A 21 -9.21 4.29 -2.34
C THR A 21 -8.18 3.65 -1.41
N ALA A 22 -8.56 3.15 -0.23
CA ALA A 22 -7.61 2.57 0.74
C ALA A 22 -7.35 1.06 0.56
N ALA A 23 -8.06 0.40 -0.38
CA ALA A 23 -7.96 -1.05 -0.61
C ALA A 23 -6.94 -1.45 -1.68
N ALA A 24 -6.41 -0.50 -2.46
CA ALA A 24 -5.57 -0.79 -3.61
C ALA A 24 -4.07 -0.99 -3.31
N HIS A 25 -3.63 -0.76 -2.06
CA HIS A 25 -2.21 -0.82 -1.68
C HIS A 25 -1.95 -1.74 -0.47
N LYS A 26 -2.71 -2.83 -0.36
CA LYS A 26 -2.48 -3.82 0.69
C LYS A 26 -2.24 -5.18 0.05
N GLY A 27 -1.12 -5.81 0.40
CA GLY A 27 -0.90 -7.22 0.14
C GLY A 27 -2.02 -8.07 0.73
N ASP A 28 -2.17 -9.29 0.23
CA ASP A 28 -3.26 -10.17 0.62
C ASP A 28 -3.09 -10.54 2.11
N PRO A 29 -4.12 -10.28 2.95
CA PRO A 29 -4.03 -10.53 4.39
C PRO A 29 -3.72 -12.00 4.71
N ASN A 30 -4.15 -12.94 3.86
CA ASN A 30 -3.96 -14.36 4.07
C ASN A 30 -2.54 -14.84 3.77
N TYR A 31 -1.66 -13.98 3.26
CA TYR A 31 -0.28 -14.34 2.98
C TYR A 31 0.70 -13.57 3.84
N GLN A 32 1.80 -14.25 4.15
CA GLN A 32 2.92 -13.68 4.89
C GLN A 32 4.22 -14.25 4.31
N SER A 33 4.99 -13.37 3.68
CA SER A 33 6.37 -13.64 3.29
C SER A 33 7.31 -13.30 4.45
N LEU A 34 8.33 -14.13 4.64
CA LEU A 34 9.32 -14.00 5.71
C LEU A 34 10.71 -14.27 5.14
N ILE A 35 11.65 -13.37 5.40
CA ILE A 35 13.07 -13.59 5.14
C ILE A 35 13.58 -14.63 6.15
N THR A 36 14.17 -15.72 5.66
CA THR A 36 14.74 -16.79 6.49
C THR A 36 16.26 -16.71 6.57
N GLY A 37 16.91 -16.02 5.63
CA GLY A 37 18.35 -15.81 5.66
C GLY A 37 18.86 -14.97 4.50
N SER A 38 20.14 -14.63 4.57
CA SER A 38 20.88 -14.03 3.46
C SER A 38 22.31 -14.55 3.44
N THR A 39 22.89 -14.60 2.24
CA THR A 39 24.27 -15.04 2.00
C THR A 39 24.98 -13.97 1.18
N GLY A 40 26.21 -13.62 1.56
CA GLY A 40 27.04 -12.67 0.80
C GLY A 40 26.71 -11.19 1.01
N LEU A 41 25.74 -10.85 1.86
CA LEU A 41 25.44 -9.45 2.19
C LEU A 41 26.45 -8.87 3.19
N PRO A 42 27.04 -7.70 2.91
CA PRO A 42 27.98 -7.05 3.82
C PRO A 42 27.26 -6.37 4.99
N THR A 43 28.02 -6.05 6.04
CA THR A 43 27.55 -5.21 7.15
C THR A 43 27.03 -3.87 6.63
N GLY A 44 25.90 -3.41 7.15
CA GLY A 44 25.25 -2.17 6.73
C GLY A 44 24.18 -2.36 5.65
N VAL A 45 23.99 -3.58 5.16
CA VAL A 45 22.85 -3.93 4.30
C VAL A 45 21.73 -4.52 5.14
N THR A 46 20.51 -4.02 4.95
CA THR A 46 19.31 -4.57 5.59
C THR A 46 18.24 -4.85 4.58
N THR A 47 17.40 -5.84 4.89
CA THR A 47 16.31 -6.30 4.02
C THR A 47 15.05 -6.53 4.85
N GLN A 48 13.90 -6.14 4.32
CA GLN A 48 12.60 -6.38 4.98
C GLN A 48 11.48 -6.60 3.98
N ILE A 49 10.47 -7.35 4.40
CA ILE A 49 9.22 -7.50 3.67
C ILE A 49 8.27 -6.39 4.10
N LEU A 50 7.73 -5.67 3.13
CA LEU A 50 6.68 -4.69 3.32
C LEU A 50 5.33 -5.30 2.93
N ASN A 51 4.25 -4.76 3.51
CA ASN A 51 2.88 -5.12 3.12
C ASN A 51 2.62 -6.64 3.13
N ARG A 52 3.19 -7.34 4.12
CA ARG A 52 3.10 -8.80 4.40
C ARG A 52 3.78 -9.71 3.39
N GLU A 53 3.54 -9.52 2.10
CA GLU A 53 4.13 -10.31 1.01
C GLU A 53 4.42 -9.50 -0.24
N ASP A 54 3.94 -8.27 -0.31
CA ASP A 54 3.77 -7.56 -1.57
C ASP A 54 5.05 -6.87 -2.05
N SER A 55 5.93 -6.43 -1.15
CA SER A 55 7.19 -5.80 -1.56
C SER A 55 8.39 -6.25 -0.73
N LEU A 56 9.53 -6.36 -1.40
CA LEU A 56 10.84 -6.48 -0.75
C LEU A 56 11.49 -5.11 -0.73
N GLU A 57 12.11 -4.78 0.39
CA GLU A 57 12.94 -3.59 0.52
C GLU A 57 14.36 -3.99 0.87
N LEU A 58 15.32 -3.33 0.21
CA LEU A 58 16.73 -3.37 0.51
C LEU A 58 17.22 -1.96 0.85
N THR A 59 17.94 -1.83 1.95
CA THR A 59 18.69 -0.60 2.29
C THR A 59 20.18 -0.91 2.30
N ASN A 60 20.96 -0.15 1.53
CA ASN A 60 22.41 -0.23 1.48
C ASN A 60 23.04 0.96 2.21
N ARG A 61 23.75 0.68 3.31
CA ARG A 61 24.64 1.62 4.01
C ARG A 61 26.09 1.13 4.05
N SER A 62 26.42 0.15 3.22
CA SER A 62 27.77 -0.41 3.10
C SER A 62 28.62 0.42 2.14
N ASP A 63 29.89 0.04 1.99
CA ASP A 63 30.83 0.61 1.02
C ASP A 63 30.84 -0.14 -0.33
N ARG A 64 29.86 -1.03 -0.57
CA ARG A 64 29.77 -1.88 -1.76
C ARG A 64 28.51 -1.59 -2.56
N ASP A 65 28.66 -1.57 -3.87
CA ASP A 65 27.52 -1.52 -4.79
C ASP A 65 26.79 -2.86 -4.79
N ILE A 66 25.46 -2.79 -4.83
CA ILE A 66 24.59 -3.96 -4.85
C ILE A 66 23.74 -3.88 -6.12
N VAL A 67 23.73 -4.96 -6.89
CA VAL A 67 22.82 -5.16 -8.01
C VAL A 67 21.79 -6.22 -7.64
N VAL A 68 20.52 -5.91 -7.79
CA VAL A 68 19.41 -6.86 -7.71
C VAL A 68 19.22 -7.47 -9.09
N LEU A 69 19.16 -8.80 -9.16
CA LEU A 69 18.89 -9.51 -10.41
C LEU A 69 17.38 -9.67 -10.66
N GLY A 70 17.00 -9.46 -11.91
CA GLY A 70 15.68 -9.68 -12.44
C GLY A 70 15.36 -11.16 -12.65
N TYR A 71 14.20 -11.43 -13.22
CA TYR A 71 13.69 -12.79 -13.36
C TYR A 71 14.36 -13.60 -14.49
N GLU A 72 15.15 -12.97 -15.36
CA GLU A 72 15.96 -13.61 -16.40
C GLU A 72 17.46 -13.50 -16.09
N ASP A 73 17.82 -13.36 -14.81
CA ASP A 73 19.18 -13.17 -14.30
C ASP A 73 19.87 -11.88 -14.78
N GLU A 74 19.11 -10.94 -15.33
CA GLU A 74 19.61 -9.64 -15.79
C GLU A 74 19.75 -8.62 -14.66
N PRO A 75 20.63 -7.61 -14.74
CA PRO A 75 20.63 -6.50 -13.80
C PRO A 75 19.28 -5.76 -13.84
N TYR A 76 18.54 -5.77 -12.73
CA TYR A 76 17.25 -5.08 -12.61
C TYR A 76 17.42 -3.72 -11.94
N ALA A 77 17.92 -3.71 -10.71
CA ALA A 77 18.11 -2.49 -9.94
C ALA A 77 19.52 -2.48 -9.36
N ARG A 78 20.04 -1.29 -9.07
CA ARG A 78 21.27 -1.13 -8.32
C ARG A 78 21.11 -0.11 -7.20
N ILE A 79 21.79 -0.39 -6.10
CA ILE A 79 21.91 0.49 -4.94
C ILE A 79 23.41 0.68 -4.69
N ASP A 80 23.92 1.80 -5.16
CA ASP A 80 25.34 2.14 -5.15
C ASP A 80 25.78 2.57 -3.73
N ALA A 81 27.06 2.43 -3.41
CA ALA A 81 27.62 2.75 -2.10
C ALA A 81 27.47 4.23 -1.70
N ASP A 82 27.30 5.12 -2.69
CA ASP A 82 27.04 6.55 -2.47
C ASP A 82 25.56 6.87 -2.16
N GLY A 83 24.71 5.84 -2.14
CA GLY A 83 23.27 5.93 -1.91
C GLY A 83 22.43 6.10 -3.17
N THR A 84 23.02 6.17 -4.37
CA THR A 84 22.27 6.24 -5.62
C THR A 84 21.48 4.96 -5.86
N VAL A 85 20.18 5.12 -6.11
CA VAL A 85 19.27 4.03 -6.49
C VAL A 85 18.88 4.21 -7.95
N ALA A 86 19.08 3.17 -8.76
CA ALA A 86 18.72 3.19 -10.17
C ALA A 86 18.11 1.86 -10.64
N VAL A 87 17.23 1.94 -11.63
CA VAL A 87 16.63 0.78 -12.32
C VAL A 87 17.11 0.71 -13.75
N ASN A 88 17.21 -0.51 -14.28
CA ASN A 88 17.60 -0.78 -15.65
C ASN A 88 16.37 -0.77 -16.57
N GLU A 89 16.24 0.24 -17.44
CA GLU A 89 15.14 0.33 -18.40
C GLU A 89 15.13 -0.78 -19.46
N ASN A 90 16.21 -1.57 -19.57
CA ASN A 90 16.28 -2.77 -20.42
C ASN A 90 15.94 -4.07 -19.67
N SER A 91 15.73 -4.02 -18.35
CA SER A 91 15.18 -5.15 -17.58
C SER A 91 13.66 -5.17 -17.68
N LYS A 92 13.07 -6.34 -17.94
CA LYS A 92 11.61 -6.51 -17.91
C LYS A 92 11.05 -6.26 -16.52
N SER A 93 11.82 -6.62 -15.49
CA SER A 93 11.48 -6.45 -14.07
C SER A 93 11.15 -5.00 -13.73
N THR A 94 11.77 -4.02 -14.40
CA THR A 94 11.45 -2.59 -14.25
C THR A 94 9.99 -2.26 -14.54
N TYR A 95 9.37 -2.97 -15.47
CA TYR A 95 8.00 -2.72 -15.86
C TYR A 95 7.06 -3.60 -15.06
N ILE A 96 7.29 -4.92 -15.04
CA ILE A 96 6.33 -5.83 -14.41
C ILE A 96 6.25 -5.66 -12.88
N ASN A 97 7.28 -5.11 -12.23
CA ASN A 97 7.23 -4.81 -10.80
C ASN A 97 6.52 -3.49 -10.46
N GLU A 98 5.99 -2.74 -11.44
CA GLU A 98 5.15 -1.57 -11.17
C GLU A 98 3.76 -1.97 -10.64
N GLU A 99 3.33 -3.20 -10.93
CA GLU A 99 2.08 -3.76 -10.47
C GLU A 99 2.31 -5.07 -9.72
N ARG A 100 1.56 -5.28 -8.64
CA ARG A 100 1.65 -6.49 -7.81
C ARG A 100 1.51 -7.77 -8.64
N ASP A 101 0.57 -7.82 -9.56
CA ASP A 101 0.29 -9.02 -10.34
C ASP A 101 1.02 -9.04 -11.70
N GLY A 102 1.88 -8.06 -11.99
CA GLY A 102 2.64 -8.00 -13.24
C GLY A 102 1.82 -7.77 -14.50
N ASN A 103 0.55 -7.36 -14.37
CA ASN A 103 -0.40 -7.18 -15.46
C ASN A 103 -0.18 -5.85 -16.23
N VAL A 104 1.06 -5.62 -16.66
CA VAL A 104 1.46 -4.44 -17.43
C VAL A 104 2.20 -4.83 -18.70
N PRO A 105 2.00 -4.11 -19.81
CA PRO A 105 2.74 -4.36 -21.03
C PRO A 105 4.19 -3.91 -20.88
N VAL A 106 5.13 -4.79 -21.21
CA VAL A 106 6.55 -4.42 -21.37
C VAL A 106 6.71 -3.65 -22.70
N PRO A 107 7.35 -2.48 -22.72
CA PRO A 107 7.58 -1.73 -23.96
C PRO A 107 8.34 -2.54 -25.02
N ALA A 108 8.01 -2.29 -26.29
CA ALA A 108 8.75 -2.87 -27.41
C ALA A 108 10.22 -2.42 -27.39
N GLY A 109 11.14 -3.35 -27.64
CA GLY A 109 12.58 -3.07 -27.67
C GLY A 109 13.31 -3.22 -26.33
N VAL A 110 12.59 -3.56 -25.25
CA VAL A 110 13.22 -3.99 -23.99
C VAL A 110 13.84 -5.37 -24.21
N ASP A 111 15.17 -5.43 -24.16
CA ASP A 111 15.95 -6.66 -24.27
C ASP A 111 16.76 -6.87 -22.98
N PRO A 112 16.44 -7.89 -22.16
CA PRO A 112 17.15 -8.17 -20.90
C PRO A 112 18.62 -8.57 -21.13
N LYS A 113 19.02 -8.87 -22.37
CA LYS A 113 20.42 -9.16 -22.74
C LYS A 113 21.19 -7.92 -23.20
N ALA A 114 20.51 -6.80 -23.43
CA ALA A 114 21.18 -5.56 -23.79
C ALA A 114 21.92 -4.96 -22.58
N GLU A 115 22.92 -4.13 -22.86
CA GLU A 115 23.62 -3.37 -21.82
C GLU A 115 22.62 -2.60 -20.94
N PRO A 116 22.79 -2.61 -19.61
CA PRO A 116 21.87 -1.91 -18.72
C PRO A 116 21.78 -0.41 -19.01
N ARG A 117 20.55 0.07 -19.13
CA ARG A 117 20.24 1.50 -19.29
C ARG A 117 19.68 2.04 -17.98
N TRP A 118 20.56 2.62 -17.18
CA TRP A 118 20.23 3.04 -15.82
C TRP A 118 19.45 4.35 -15.77
N LYS A 119 18.31 4.31 -15.10
CA LYS A 119 17.52 5.47 -14.70
C LYS A 119 17.57 5.63 -13.19
N VAL A 120 18.12 6.76 -12.73
CA VAL A 120 18.17 7.09 -11.30
C VAL A 120 16.77 7.39 -10.78
N LEU A 121 16.42 6.80 -9.65
CA LEU A 121 15.16 7.02 -8.95
C LEU A 121 15.34 7.96 -7.75
N ASP A 122 16.34 7.69 -6.91
CA ASP A 122 16.63 8.48 -5.73
C ASP A 122 18.10 8.34 -5.29
N LYS A 123 18.44 8.98 -4.15
CA LYS A 123 19.78 8.95 -3.55
C LYS A 123 19.74 8.58 -2.06
N THR A 124 18.77 7.77 -1.67
CA THR A 124 18.52 7.42 -0.27
C THR A 124 19.22 6.15 0.15
N GLY A 125 19.73 5.36 -0.79
CA GLY A 125 20.27 4.02 -0.56
C GLY A 125 19.19 2.99 -0.21
N ARG A 126 17.91 3.30 -0.41
CA ARG A 126 16.77 2.43 -0.08
C ARG A 126 15.95 2.18 -1.32
N PHE A 127 15.78 0.91 -1.67
CA PHE A 127 14.96 0.49 -2.80
C PHE A 127 13.90 -0.49 -2.34
N ALA A 128 12.64 -0.21 -2.66
CA ALA A 128 11.51 -1.09 -2.41
C ALA A 128 10.77 -1.36 -3.71
N TRP A 129 10.41 -2.61 -3.97
CA TRP A 129 9.73 -3.02 -5.20
C TRP A 129 8.79 -4.19 -4.96
N HIS A 130 7.76 -4.30 -5.78
CA HIS A 130 6.95 -5.52 -5.86
C HIS A 130 7.81 -6.64 -6.43
N ASP A 131 8.00 -7.74 -5.70
CA ASP A 131 8.80 -8.86 -6.17
C ASP A 131 7.93 -10.10 -6.32
N HIS A 132 7.69 -10.51 -7.56
CA HIS A 132 6.79 -11.62 -7.88
C HIS A 132 7.33 -12.98 -7.40
N ARG A 133 8.59 -13.07 -6.94
CA ARG A 133 9.14 -14.28 -6.32
C ARG A 133 8.66 -14.45 -4.88
N ILE A 134 8.33 -13.36 -4.17
CA ILE A 134 8.04 -13.42 -2.74
C ILE A 134 6.56 -13.64 -2.41
N HIS A 135 5.69 -13.72 -3.43
CA HIS A 135 4.25 -13.89 -3.25
C HIS A 135 3.59 -14.82 -4.29
N TRP A 136 2.35 -15.20 -4.00
CA TRP A 136 1.58 -16.07 -4.87
C TRP A 136 1.02 -15.30 -6.07
N MET A 137 1.58 -15.59 -7.26
CA MET A 137 1.14 -15.06 -8.56
C MET A 137 0.04 -15.89 -9.23
N GLY A 138 -0.28 -17.06 -8.65
CA GLY A 138 -1.29 -17.95 -9.22
C GLY A 138 -2.71 -17.45 -8.98
N GLY A 139 -3.64 -17.88 -9.83
CA GLY A 139 -5.06 -17.67 -9.60
C GLY A 139 -5.59 -18.58 -8.47
N GLY A 140 -6.49 -18.05 -7.65
CA GLY A 140 -7.15 -18.80 -6.57
C GLY A 140 -6.22 -19.21 -5.43
N THR A 141 -6.72 -20.08 -4.55
CA THR A 141 -5.99 -20.58 -3.39
C THR A 141 -4.90 -21.59 -3.81
N PRO A 142 -3.65 -21.45 -3.33
CA PRO A 142 -2.55 -22.35 -3.67
C PRO A 142 -2.89 -23.80 -3.32
N PRO A 143 -2.48 -24.77 -4.14
CA PRO A 143 -2.84 -26.17 -3.94
C PRO A 143 -2.35 -26.75 -2.60
N GLN A 144 -1.33 -26.16 -1.98
CA GLN A 144 -0.81 -26.52 -0.66
C GLN A 144 -1.84 -26.24 0.44
N VAL A 145 -2.65 -25.20 0.30
CA VAL A 145 -3.66 -24.79 1.29
C VAL A 145 -4.89 -25.67 1.11
N LYS A 146 -4.99 -26.72 1.94
CA LYS A 146 -6.16 -27.62 1.99
C LYS A 146 -7.20 -27.19 3.02
N ASP A 147 -6.76 -26.46 4.03
CA ASP A 147 -7.58 -25.89 5.09
C ASP A 147 -7.17 -24.43 5.29
N THR A 148 -8.07 -23.51 4.96
CA THR A 148 -7.82 -22.07 5.06
C THR A 148 -7.74 -21.56 6.50
N ALA A 149 -8.14 -22.37 7.48
CA ALA A 149 -8.04 -22.07 8.91
C ALA A 149 -6.67 -22.43 9.51
N VAL A 150 -5.76 -23.04 8.73
CA VAL A 150 -4.45 -23.49 9.21
C VAL A 150 -3.32 -22.77 8.47
N LYS A 151 -2.33 -22.30 9.23
CA LYS A 151 -1.09 -21.76 8.65
C LYS A 151 -0.40 -22.83 7.80
N THR A 152 -0.16 -22.52 6.54
CA THR A 152 0.36 -23.48 5.57
C THR A 152 1.51 -22.86 4.79
N LYS A 153 2.64 -23.56 4.70
CA LYS A 153 3.74 -23.15 3.82
C LYS A 153 3.32 -23.31 2.37
N VAL A 154 3.52 -22.27 1.55
CA VAL A 154 3.21 -22.27 0.12
C VAL A 154 4.45 -22.69 -0.66
N PHE A 155 5.54 -21.92 -0.56
CA PHE A 155 6.83 -22.23 -1.20
C PHE A 155 7.99 -21.48 -0.51
N ASP A 156 9.21 -21.93 -0.76
CA ASP A 156 10.43 -21.15 -0.50
C ASP A 156 10.74 -20.26 -1.71
N TRP A 157 11.37 -19.12 -1.48
CA TRP A 157 11.76 -18.19 -2.53
C TRP A 157 13.18 -17.66 -2.30
N THR A 158 13.81 -17.21 -3.38
CA THR A 158 15.12 -16.57 -3.37
C THR A 158 15.10 -15.33 -4.26
N VAL A 159 15.84 -14.31 -3.86
CA VAL A 159 16.17 -13.13 -4.67
C VAL A 159 17.68 -13.05 -4.79
N ASP A 160 18.16 -13.20 -6.02
CA ASP A 160 19.59 -13.17 -6.31
C ASP A 160 20.09 -11.76 -6.53
N LEU A 161 21.30 -11.54 -6.05
CA LEU A 161 21.99 -10.26 -5.99
C LEU A 161 23.44 -10.43 -6.44
N GLN A 162 24.07 -9.31 -6.76
CA GLN A 162 25.52 -9.21 -6.85
C GLN A 162 26.02 -8.10 -5.93
N VAL A 163 26.99 -8.40 -5.07
CA VAL A 163 27.67 -7.42 -4.22
C VAL A 163 29.08 -7.23 -4.76
N ALA A 164 29.38 -6.05 -5.29
CA ALA A 164 30.64 -5.77 -5.99
C ALA A 164 31.01 -6.86 -7.04
N GLY A 165 30.00 -7.35 -7.76
CA GLY A 165 30.13 -8.40 -8.78
C GLY A 165 30.22 -9.84 -8.25
N GLN A 166 30.18 -10.07 -6.94
CA GLN A 166 30.14 -11.41 -6.35
C GLN A 166 28.71 -11.85 -6.04
N PRO A 167 28.35 -13.14 -6.20
CA PRO A 167 27.01 -13.63 -5.91
C PRO A 167 26.60 -13.42 -4.44
N ALA A 168 25.37 -12.98 -4.24
CA ALA A 168 24.70 -12.90 -2.95
C ALA A 168 23.22 -13.25 -3.12
N THR A 169 22.55 -13.65 -2.05
CA THR A 169 21.15 -14.10 -2.11
C THR A 169 20.40 -13.69 -0.85
N ILE A 170 19.13 -13.33 -1.01
CA ILE A 170 18.13 -13.24 0.06
C ILE A 170 17.21 -14.46 -0.10
N ALA A 171 17.00 -15.21 0.98
CA ALA A 171 16.13 -16.38 0.98
C ALA A 171 14.95 -16.16 1.94
N GLY A 172 13.82 -16.76 1.61
CA GLY A 172 12.64 -16.69 2.44
C GLY A 172 11.60 -17.75 2.14
N VAL A 173 10.45 -17.59 2.79
CA VAL A 173 9.31 -18.49 2.68
C VAL A 173 8.02 -17.69 2.59
N LEU A 174 7.11 -18.12 1.71
CA LEU A 174 5.74 -17.65 1.68
C LEU A 174 4.85 -18.62 2.46
N ASN A 175 4.06 -18.08 3.39
CA ASN A 175 3.05 -18.86 4.12
C ASN A 175 1.65 -18.28 3.88
N TRP A 176 0.68 -19.15 3.70
CA TRP A 176 -0.72 -18.87 4.01
C TRP A 176 -0.85 -18.74 5.53
N THR A 177 -1.41 -17.64 6.00
CA THR A 177 -1.66 -17.32 7.40
C THR A 177 -3.11 -16.90 7.53
N PRO A 178 -3.97 -17.72 8.16
CA PRO A 178 -5.36 -17.35 8.38
C PRO A 178 -5.44 -15.99 9.07
N THR A 179 -6.25 -15.09 8.56
CA THR A 179 -6.55 -13.83 9.22
C THR A 179 -7.93 -13.87 9.85
N ASP A 180 -8.01 -13.42 11.10
CA ASP A 180 -9.28 -13.08 11.72
C ASP A 180 -9.70 -11.74 11.12
N ASP A 181 -10.34 -11.75 9.95
CA ASP A 181 -10.62 -10.53 9.18
C ASP A 181 -11.50 -9.52 9.93
N GLY A 182 -12.04 -9.88 11.11
CA GLY A 182 -12.73 -8.99 12.04
C GLY A 182 -13.96 -8.27 11.46
N GLY A 183 -14.35 -8.57 10.22
CA GLY A 183 -15.32 -7.82 9.44
C GLY A 183 -14.97 -6.32 9.30
N ALA A 184 -15.73 -5.61 8.46
CA ALA A 184 -15.79 -4.15 8.62
C ALA A 184 -16.28 -3.84 10.05
N PRO A 185 -15.79 -2.79 10.73
CA PRO A 185 -16.23 -2.44 12.09
C PRO A 185 -17.65 -1.85 12.05
N THR A 186 -18.64 -2.69 11.75
CA THR A 186 -20.04 -2.33 11.49
C THR A 186 -20.64 -1.56 12.66
N ALA A 187 -20.28 -1.92 13.89
CA ALA A 187 -20.68 -1.18 15.09
C ALA A 187 -20.14 0.25 15.12
N ALA A 188 -18.88 0.48 14.74
CA ALA A 188 -18.29 1.81 14.69
C ALA A 188 -18.89 2.65 13.55
N ILE A 189 -19.14 2.03 12.39
CA ILE A 189 -19.84 2.67 11.26
C ILE A 189 -21.26 3.07 11.69
N ALA A 190 -22.01 2.17 12.33
CA ALA A 190 -23.36 2.44 12.81
C ALA A 190 -23.37 3.57 13.85
N ALA A 191 -22.45 3.55 14.81
CA ALA A 191 -22.31 4.61 15.82
C ALA A 191 -22.02 5.98 15.19
N PHE A 192 -21.15 6.02 14.17
CA PHE A 192 -20.84 7.25 13.43
C PHE A 192 -22.06 7.80 12.68
N VAL A 193 -22.85 6.93 12.03
CA VAL A 193 -24.10 7.33 11.36
C VAL A 193 -25.12 7.90 12.35
N VAL A 194 -25.26 7.29 13.52
CA VAL A 194 -26.15 7.79 14.59
C VAL A 194 -25.69 9.17 15.08
N LEU A 195 -24.39 9.36 15.30
CA LEU A 195 -23.83 10.65 15.72
C LEU A 195 -24.08 11.76 14.69
N LEU A 196 -23.95 11.47 13.40
CA LEU A 196 -24.26 12.42 12.32
C LEU A 196 -25.76 12.79 12.31
N ALA A 197 -26.65 11.82 12.50
CA ALA A 197 -28.09 12.06 12.58
C ALA A 197 -28.46 12.95 13.78
N LEU A 198 -27.91 12.66 14.96
CA LEU A 198 -28.13 13.45 16.18
C LEU A 198 -27.61 14.88 16.04
N SER A 199 -26.44 15.04 15.43
CA SER A 199 -25.85 16.36 15.13
C SER A 199 -26.75 17.17 14.19
N GLY A 200 -27.30 16.52 13.16
CA GLY A 200 -28.26 17.14 12.24
C GLY A 200 -29.55 17.61 12.96
N VAL A 201 -30.10 16.77 13.85
CA VAL A 201 -31.27 17.13 14.67
C VAL A 201 -30.97 18.31 15.58
N PHE A 202 -29.81 18.31 16.25
CA PHE A 202 -29.36 19.40 17.13
C PHE A 202 -29.22 20.74 16.38
N VAL A 203 -28.62 20.73 15.19
CA VAL A 203 -28.49 21.95 14.37
C VAL A 203 -29.87 22.48 13.95
N VAL A 204 -30.80 21.60 13.58
CA VAL A 204 -32.16 22.01 13.20
C VAL A 204 -32.91 22.62 14.40
N THR A 205 -32.83 22.01 15.58
CA THR A 205 -33.51 22.53 16.78
C THR A 205 -32.94 23.87 17.22
N VAL A 206 -31.61 24.03 17.26
CA VAL A 206 -30.97 25.32 17.61
C VAL A 206 -31.35 26.42 16.61
N ARG A 207 -31.36 26.13 15.30
CA ARG A 207 -31.76 27.13 14.29
C ARG A 207 -33.23 27.52 14.39
N ARG A 208 -34.12 26.57 14.70
CA ARG A 208 -35.55 26.88 14.91
C ARG A 208 -35.76 27.75 16.15
N ARG A 209 -35.03 27.49 17.24
CA ARG A 209 -35.11 28.31 18.45
C ARG A 209 -34.63 29.74 18.23
N ARG A 210 -33.49 29.94 17.58
CA ARG A 210 -32.97 31.28 17.24
C ARG A 210 -33.93 32.07 16.34
N ALA A 211 -34.53 31.43 15.35
CA ALA A 211 -35.50 32.09 14.46
C ALA A 211 -36.79 32.52 15.20
N ALA A 212 -37.22 31.76 16.22
CA ALA A 212 -38.35 32.14 17.07
C ALA A 212 -37.99 33.31 18.00
N GLU A 213 -36.78 33.30 18.59
CA GLU A 213 -36.27 34.39 19.43
C GLU A 213 -36.08 35.70 18.64
N GLU A 214 -35.64 35.63 17.38
CA GLU A 214 -35.56 36.81 16.49
C GLU A 214 -36.95 37.37 16.13
N GLN A 215 -37.97 36.52 15.99
CA GLN A 215 -39.36 36.96 15.75
C GLN A 215 -40.00 37.59 16.99
N ASP A 216 -39.76 37.04 18.18
CA ASP A 216 -40.26 37.59 19.44
C ASP A 216 -39.53 38.89 19.83
N GLY A 217 -38.21 38.99 19.56
CA GLY A 217 -37.42 40.19 19.80
C GLY A 217 -37.77 41.37 18.89
N ALA A 218 -38.19 41.09 17.64
CA ALA A 218 -38.69 42.11 16.72
C ALA A 218 -40.10 42.62 17.08
N ALA A 219 -40.83 41.92 17.95
CA ALA A 219 -42.17 42.29 18.41
C ALA A 219 -42.17 43.12 19.71
N ALA A 220 -41.01 43.36 20.34
CA ALA A 220 -40.92 44.21 21.52
C ALA A 220 -41.03 45.70 21.12
N PRO A 221 -42.04 46.46 21.60
CA PRO A 221 -42.16 47.87 21.25
C PRO A 221 -41.00 48.66 21.88
N ALA A 222 -40.46 49.60 21.10
CA ALA A 222 -39.48 50.57 21.56
C ALA A 222 -40.03 51.30 22.80
N LYS A 223 -39.33 51.20 23.93
CA LYS A 223 -39.65 51.99 25.12
C LYS A 223 -39.43 53.46 24.80
N GLU A 224 -40.52 54.21 24.64
CA GLU A 224 -40.46 55.67 24.70
C GLU A 224 -40.08 56.06 26.14
N SER A 225 -38.87 56.60 26.27
CA SER A 225 -38.45 57.35 27.45
C SER A 225 -38.99 58.77 27.30
N TRP A 226 -39.97 59.17 28.11
CA TRP A 226 -40.12 60.50 28.75
C TRP A 226 -41.16 60.40 29.86
#